data_AF-A0AAV2SGP0-F1
#
_entry.id   AF-A0AAV2SGP0-F1
#
_cell.length_a   1.000
_cell.length_b   1.000
_cell.length_c   1.000
_cell.angle_alpha   90.00
_cell.angle_beta   90.00
_cell.angle_gamma   90.00
#
_symmetry.space_group_name_H-M   'P 1'
#
loop_
_entity.id
_entity.type
_entity.pdbx_description
1 polymer ?
#
loop_
_entity_poly.entity_id
_entity_poly.type
_entity_poly.pdbx_seq_one_letter_code
_entity_poly.pdbx_strand_id
1 'polypeptide(L)'
;STMAKEMSIIETAYNVKLLASYLNYIHILTYDYYAKWHGRTGHNAPLYSGDDESFAEKTLNVDFTINKYLQLGCPPEKLVMGLGLYGHTFLLQDPSYHQLGAPTQPSACKGPITQEDGALGYN
;
A
#
# COMPACT_ATOMS: atom_id res chain seq x y z
N SER A 1 5.13 -12.58 -9.73
CA SER A 1 3.90 -11.96 -9.20
C SER A 1 4.17 -10.49 -8.93
N THR A 2 3.18 -9.62 -9.11
CA THR A 2 3.28 -8.15 -9.01
C THR A 2 3.90 -7.67 -7.69
N MET A 3 3.82 -8.46 -6.61
CA MET A 3 4.34 -8.12 -5.27
C MET A 3 5.88 -8.08 -5.18
N ALA A 4 6.59 -8.99 -5.85
CA ALA A 4 8.05 -8.92 -5.95
C ALA A 4 8.51 -7.68 -6.75
N LYS A 5 7.61 -7.10 -7.54
CA LYS A 5 7.88 -5.93 -8.39
C LYS A 5 7.97 -4.65 -7.57
N GLU A 6 7.15 -4.47 -6.54
CA GLU A 6 7.12 -3.22 -5.74
C GLU A 6 8.38 -3.05 -4.89
N MET A 7 8.81 -4.10 -4.18
CA MET A 7 10.09 -4.08 -3.47
C MET A 7 11.27 -3.92 -4.44
N SER A 8 11.20 -4.62 -5.58
CA SER A 8 12.19 -4.48 -6.65
C SER A 8 12.25 -3.05 -7.18
N ILE A 9 11.13 -2.32 -7.29
CA ILE A 9 11.13 -0.93 -7.77
C ILE A 9 11.94 -0.01 -6.85
N ILE A 10 11.79 -0.11 -5.53
CA ILE A 10 12.54 0.76 -4.61
C ILE A 10 14.05 0.58 -4.81
N GLU A 11 14.51 -0.66 -4.87
CA GLU A 11 15.95 -0.97 -4.98
C GLU A 11 16.51 -0.75 -6.39
N THR A 12 15.71 -0.98 -7.44
CA THR A 12 16.18 -0.91 -8.84
C THR A 12 16.02 0.47 -9.46
N ALA A 13 15.01 1.24 -9.06
CA ALA A 13 14.70 2.53 -9.65
C ALA A 13 15.26 3.71 -8.85
N TYR A 14 15.50 3.56 -7.55
CA TYR A 14 15.87 4.68 -6.67
C TYR A 14 17.18 4.43 -5.94
N ASN A 15 18.18 5.27 -6.24
CA ASN A 15 19.35 5.40 -5.36
C ASN A 15 18.98 6.30 -4.17
N VAL A 16 18.33 5.71 -3.16
CA VAL A 16 17.77 6.41 -1.99
C VAL A 16 18.80 7.30 -1.30
N LYS A 17 20.02 6.78 -1.06
CA LYS A 17 21.10 7.53 -0.42
C LYS A 17 21.50 8.78 -1.21
N LEU A 18 21.60 8.67 -2.53
CA LEU A 18 21.92 9.80 -3.41
C LEU A 18 20.77 10.81 -3.46
N LEU A 19 19.53 10.35 -3.56
CA LEU A 19 18.36 11.23 -3.54
C LEU A 19 18.27 12.01 -2.23
N ALA A 20 18.55 11.36 -1.11
CA ALA A 20 18.56 12.00 0.21
C ALA A 20 19.64 13.08 0.36
N SER A 21 20.71 13.09 -0.45
CA SER A 21 21.68 14.20 -0.43
C SER A 21 21.19 15.44 -1.16
N TYR A 22 20.28 15.28 -2.13
CA TYR A 22 19.74 16.39 -2.92
C TYR A 22 18.39 16.92 -2.42
N LEU A 23 17.58 16.07 -1.81
CA LEU A 23 16.23 16.43 -1.38
C LEU A 23 16.19 16.89 0.08
N ASN A 24 15.29 17.83 0.38
CA ASN A 24 14.99 18.24 1.75
C ASN A 24 14.07 17.22 2.44
N TYR A 25 13.08 16.72 1.73
CA TYR A 25 12.13 15.72 2.20
C TYR A 25 11.84 14.69 1.11
N ILE A 26 11.53 13.47 1.53
CA ILE A 26 11.11 12.37 0.67
C ILE A 26 9.76 11.90 1.19
N HIS A 27 8.70 12.19 0.43
CA HIS A 27 7.34 11.76 0.74
C HIS A 27 7.15 10.33 0.26
N ILE A 28 6.95 9.40 1.20
CA ILE A 28 6.71 7.99 0.90
C ILE A 28 5.21 7.75 0.87
N LEU A 29 4.72 7.21 -0.25
CA LEU A 29 3.33 6.82 -0.40
C LEU A 29 3.12 5.50 0.35
N THR A 30 2.77 5.58 1.63
CA THR A 30 2.51 4.43 2.52
C THR A 30 1.03 4.09 2.54
N TYR A 31 0.44 3.95 1.36
CA TYR A 31 -0.95 3.60 1.08
C TYR A 31 -1.03 2.94 -0.31
N ASP A 32 -2.21 2.48 -0.73
CA ASP A 32 -2.47 1.68 -1.92
C ASP A 32 -1.88 0.26 -1.89
N TYR A 33 -1.61 -0.28 -0.70
CA TYR A 33 -1.06 -1.64 -0.56
C TYR A 33 -2.04 -2.72 -1.03
N TYR A 34 -3.34 -2.52 -0.78
CA TYR A 34 -4.40 -3.40 -1.26
C TYR A 34 -5.51 -2.60 -1.91
N ALA A 35 -5.91 -3.06 -3.09
CA ALA A 35 -6.95 -2.47 -3.92
C ALA A 35 -7.53 -3.54 -4.84
N LYS A 36 -8.58 -3.19 -5.60
CA LYS A 36 -9.38 -4.13 -6.41
C LYS A 36 -8.57 -5.06 -7.33
N TRP A 37 -7.42 -4.62 -7.85
CA TRP A 37 -6.58 -5.42 -8.76
C TRP A 37 -5.89 -6.62 -8.08
N HIS A 38 -5.97 -6.73 -6.75
CA HIS A 38 -5.47 -7.88 -6.00
C HIS A 38 -6.44 -9.07 -5.99
N GLY A 39 -7.71 -8.88 -6.39
CA GLY A 39 -8.73 -9.94 -6.41
C GLY A 39 -9.14 -10.47 -5.03
N ARG A 40 -8.72 -9.80 -3.96
CA ARG A 40 -9.08 -10.09 -2.56
C ARG A 40 -9.08 -8.82 -1.72
N THR A 41 -9.81 -8.85 -0.60
CA THR A 41 -9.84 -7.76 0.37
C THR A 41 -8.51 -7.60 1.10
N GLY A 42 -8.16 -6.36 1.40
CA GLY A 42 -7.01 -5.99 2.23
C GLY A 42 -7.09 -4.52 2.63
N HIS A 43 -6.24 -4.12 3.56
CA HIS A 43 -6.21 -2.73 4.05
C HIS A 43 -5.47 -1.81 3.07
N ASN A 44 -5.96 -0.58 2.89
CA ASN A 44 -5.29 0.41 2.06
C ASN A 44 -3.89 0.77 2.59
N ALA A 45 -3.77 0.94 3.91
CA ALA A 45 -2.56 1.38 4.60
C ALA A 45 -2.37 0.63 5.94
N PRO A 46 -2.08 -0.69 5.92
CA PRO A 46 -1.83 -1.44 7.14
C PRO A 46 -0.50 -0.98 7.76
N LEU A 47 -0.51 -0.68 9.06
CA LEU A 47 0.71 -0.28 9.77
C LEU A 47 1.71 -1.43 9.87
N TYR A 48 1.21 -2.65 10.12
CA TYR A 48 1.97 -3.88 10.27
C TYR A 48 1.34 -4.99 9.41
N SER A 49 2.13 -6.05 9.13
CA SER A 49 1.64 -7.26 8.49
C SER A 49 0.72 -8.09 9.41
N GLY A 50 -0.22 -8.82 8.81
CA GLY A 50 -1.01 -9.84 9.51
C GLY A 50 -0.25 -11.15 9.75
N ASP A 51 -0.75 -11.97 10.68
CA ASP A 51 -0.13 -13.26 11.03
C ASP A 51 -0.25 -14.28 9.90
N ASP A 52 -1.40 -14.30 9.22
CA ASP A 52 -1.77 -15.27 8.16
C ASP A 52 -1.37 -14.83 6.74
N GLU A 53 -0.53 -13.81 6.62
CA GLU A 53 -0.05 -13.29 5.33
C GLU A 53 1.11 -14.11 4.76
N SER A 54 1.15 -14.27 3.44
CA SER A 54 2.30 -14.88 2.78
C SER A 54 3.56 -14.01 2.93
N PHE A 55 4.74 -14.60 2.72
CA PHE A 55 6.01 -13.86 2.83
C PHE A 55 6.05 -12.59 1.97
N ALA A 56 5.44 -12.63 0.79
CA ALA A 56 5.38 -11.48 -0.11
C ALA A 56 4.39 -10.40 0.34
N GLU A 57 3.39 -10.77 1.14
CA GLU A 57 2.40 -9.82 1.68
C GLU A 57 2.88 -9.15 2.95
N LYS A 58 3.75 -9.82 3.71
CA LYS A 58 4.40 -9.23 4.89
C LYS A 58 5.26 -8.00 4.60
N THR A 59 5.48 -7.67 3.33
CA THR A 59 6.16 -6.45 2.89
C THR A 59 5.19 -5.31 2.55
N LEU A 60 3.89 -5.59 2.42
CA LEU A 60 2.84 -4.66 2.01
C LEU A 60 2.27 -3.89 3.21
N ASN A 61 3.15 -3.26 3.98
CA ASN A 61 2.77 -2.44 5.12
C ASN A 61 3.71 -1.25 5.32
N VAL A 62 3.24 -0.28 6.10
CA VAL A 62 3.95 0.96 6.40
C VAL A 62 5.28 0.68 7.09
N ASP A 63 5.30 -0.17 8.13
CA ASP A 63 6.52 -0.45 8.90
C ASP A 63 7.64 -1.00 8.02
N PHE A 64 7.35 -2.03 7.23
CA PHE A 64 8.32 -2.62 6.32
C PHE A 64 8.85 -1.60 5.31
N THR A 65 7.95 -0.81 4.72
CA THR A 65 8.30 0.20 3.70
C THR A 65 9.22 1.26 4.28
N ILE A 66 8.88 1.82 5.45
CA ILE A 66 9.68 2.84 6.14
C ILE A 66 11.05 2.27 6.53
N ASN A 67 11.07 1.09 7.16
CA ASN A 67 12.31 0.42 7.53
C ASN A 67 13.20 0.15 6.31
N LYS A 68 12.61 -0.14 5.14
CA LYS A 68 13.37 -0.32 3.90
C LYS A 68 14.08 0.96 3.44
N TYR A 69 13.41 2.10 3.44
CA TYR A 69 14.03 3.38 3.09
C TYR A 69 15.16 3.77 4.05
N LEU A 70 14.98 3.50 5.35
CA LEU A 70 16.02 3.70 6.36
C LEU A 70 17.24 2.81 6.10
N GLN A 71 17.04 1.51 5.81
CA GLN A 71 18.11 0.57 5.47
C GLN A 71 18.87 0.97 4.19
N LEU A 72 18.18 1.58 3.22
CA LEU A 72 18.79 2.09 1.99
C LEU A 72 19.51 3.45 2.16
N GLY A 73 19.54 3.98 3.39
CA GLY A 73 20.33 5.16 3.74
C GLY A 73 19.58 6.48 3.69
N CYS A 74 18.24 6.47 3.73
CA CYS A 74 17.48 7.70 3.95
C CYS A 74 17.63 8.16 5.40
N PRO A 75 18.05 9.42 5.65
CA PRO A 75 18.00 10.00 6.99
C PRO A 75 16.55 10.07 7.51
N PRO A 76 16.27 9.62 8.75
CA PRO A 76 14.91 9.63 9.30
C PRO A 76 14.23 11.00 9.26
N GLU A 77 14.97 12.08 9.51
CA GLU A 77 14.47 13.45 9.54
C GLU A 77 14.02 13.99 8.18
N LYS A 78 14.41 13.32 7.08
CA LYS A 78 13.98 13.66 5.72
C LYS A 78 12.80 12.80 5.25
N LEU A 79 12.45 11.75 5.97
CA LEU A 79 11.43 10.80 5.56
C LEU A 79 10.05 11.27 6.04
N VAL A 80 9.12 11.49 5.12
CA VAL A 80 7.74 11.90 5.43
C VAL A 80 6.79 10.76 5.08
N MET A 81 6.11 10.23 6.09
CA MET A 81 5.11 9.17 5.93
C MET A 81 3.83 9.72 5.30
N GLY A 82 3.36 9.08 4.23
CA GLY A 82 2.12 9.43 3.55
C GLY A 82 0.90 8.92 4.29
N LEU A 83 -0.13 9.75 4.42
CA LEU A 83 -1.43 9.38 4.98
C LEU A 83 -2.48 9.37 3.87
N GLY A 84 -2.97 8.19 3.52
CA GLY A 84 -4.08 8.04 2.59
C GLY A 84 -5.40 8.43 3.27
N LEU A 85 -5.93 9.61 2.96
CA LEU A 85 -7.25 10.08 3.45
C LEU A 85 -8.42 9.49 2.63
N TYR A 86 -8.25 8.26 2.16
CA TYR A 86 -9.20 7.50 1.37
C TYR A 86 -9.00 6.00 1.63
N GLY A 87 -10.01 5.21 1.28
CA GLY A 87 -9.94 3.75 1.34
C GLY A 87 -10.25 3.12 -0.01
N HIS A 88 -9.67 1.95 -0.25
CA HIS A 88 -10.10 1.11 -1.35
C HIS A 88 -11.33 0.29 -0.97
N THR A 89 -12.28 0.23 -1.88
CA THR A 89 -13.49 -0.57 -1.71
C THR A 89 -13.41 -1.83 -2.56
N PHE A 90 -14.15 -2.85 -2.15
CA PHE A 90 -14.20 -4.14 -2.82
C PHE A 90 -15.65 -4.62 -2.92
N LEU A 91 -15.96 -5.35 -3.99
CA LEU A 91 -17.17 -6.13 -4.07
C LEU A 91 -16.81 -7.60 -3.81
N LEU A 92 -17.38 -8.20 -2.76
CA LEU A 92 -17.11 -9.59 -2.40
C LEU A 92 -17.68 -10.55 -3.45
N GLN A 93 -16.99 -11.66 -3.71
CA GLN A 93 -17.57 -12.75 -4.51
C GLN A 93 -18.71 -13.47 -3.76
N ASP A 94 -18.53 -13.65 -2.45
CA ASP A 94 -19.52 -14.21 -1.53
C ASP A 94 -19.69 -13.25 -0.34
N PRO A 95 -20.87 -12.63 -0.17
CA PRO A 95 -21.14 -11.72 0.95
C PRO A 95 -21.00 -12.35 2.35
N SER A 96 -21.09 -13.68 2.46
CA SER A 96 -20.91 -14.40 3.72
C SER A 96 -19.44 -14.52 4.15
N TYR A 97 -18.50 -14.31 3.22
CA TYR A 97 -17.07 -14.35 3.46
C TYR A 97 -16.49 -12.92 3.40
N HIS A 98 -16.50 -12.24 4.55
CA HIS A 98 -16.27 -10.79 4.65
C HIS A 98 -15.04 -10.40 5.51
N GLN A 99 -14.18 -11.36 5.84
CA GLN A 99 -12.90 -11.12 6.53
C GLN A 99 -11.80 -10.64 5.56
N LEU A 100 -10.63 -10.27 6.11
CA LEU A 100 -9.44 -9.95 5.32
C LEU A 100 -9.04 -11.13 4.44
N GLY A 101 -8.58 -10.84 3.22
CA GLY A 101 -8.23 -11.85 2.23
C GLY A 101 -9.43 -12.53 1.53
N ALA A 102 -10.66 -12.08 1.78
CA ALA A 102 -11.85 -12.57 1.07
C ALA A 102 -11.74 -12.31 -0.45
N PRO A 103 -12.07 -13.27 -1.33
CA PRO A 103 -12.07 -13.07 -2.77
C PRO A 103 -13.04 -11.97 -3.21
N THR A 104 -12.61 -11.16 -4.18
CA THR A 104 -13.38 -10.02 -4.69
C THR A 104 -13.66 -10.15 -6.17
N GLN A 105 -14.69 -9.44 -6.63
CA GLN A 105 -14.96 -9.23 -8.05
C GLN A 105 -13.94 -8.23 -8.64
N PRO A 106 -13.75 -8.20 -9.97
CA PRO A 106 -12.87 -7.22 -10.63
C PRO A 106 -13.36 -5.77 -10.52
N SER A 107 -14.67 -5.56 -10.39
CA SER A 107 -15.29 -4.27 -10.13
C SER A 107 -15.46 -4.01 -8.64
N ALA A 108 -15.57 -2.75 -8.26
CA ALA A 108 -15.79 -2.33 -6.89
C ALA A 108 -16.92 -1.29 -6.81
N CYS A 109 -17.17 -0.78 -5.60
CA CYS A 109 -18.13 0.29 -5.42
C CYS A 109 -17.48 1.64 -5.80
N LYS A 110 -18.27 2.53 -6.39
CA LYS A 110 -17.87 3.92 -6.62
C LYS A 110 -18.31 4.76 -5.44
N GLY A 111 -17.39 5.57 -4.90
CA GLY A 111 -17.76 6.57 -3.91
C GLY A 111 -18.77 7.58 -4.47
N PRO A 112 -19.70 8.11 -3.64
CA PRO A 112 -20.74 9.04 -4.11
C PRO A 112 -20.15 10.33 -4.69
N ILE A 113 -18.97 10.75 -4.19
CA ILE A 113 -18.28 11.97 -4.58
C ILE A 113 -17.16 11.69 -5.58
N THR A 114 -16.25 10.77 -5.26
CA THR A 114 -15.07 10.46 -6.08
C THR A 114 -15.45 9.86 -7.44
N GLN A 115 -16.57 9.13 -7.51
CA GLN A 115 -17.04 8.40 -8.70
C GLN A 115 -16.00 7.41 -9.29
N GLU A 116 -14.90 7.20 -8.57
CA GLU A 116 -13.82 6.30 -8.93
C GLU A 116 -14.16 4.89 -8.46
N ASP A 117 -14.07 3.94 -9.39
CA ASP A 117 -14.35 2.54 -9.12
C ASP A 117 -13.26 1.95 -8.23
N GLY A 118 -13.61 1.64 -6.97
CA GLY A 118 -12.68 1.09 -6.00
C GLY A 118 -12.06 2.09 -5.04
N ALA A 119 -12.53 3.34 -5.00
CA ALA A 119 -12.02 4.35 -4.06
C ALA A 119 -13.15 5.16 -3.40
N LEU A 120 -13.01 5.37 -2.09
CA LEU A 120 -13.93 6.17 -1.28
C LEU A 120 -13.14 7.16 -0.42
N GLY A 121 -13.45 8.44 -0.57
CA GLY A 121 -12.86 9.51 0.24
C GLY A 121 -13.37 9.51 1.68
N TYR A 122 -12.58 10.04 2.61
CA TYR A 122 -12.99 10.27 3.99
C TYR A 122 -13.84 11.55 4.07
N ASN A 123 -15.15 11.45 3.81
CA ASN A 123 -16.07 12.60 3.72
C ASN A 123 -17.52 12.26 4.08
#